data_AF-A0A6C0KMR1-F1
#
_entry.id   AF-A0A6C0KMR1-F1
#
_cell.length_a   1.000
_cell.length_b   1.000
_cell.length_c   1.000
_cell.angle_alpha   90.00
_cell.angle_beta   90.00
_cell.angle_gamma   90.00
#
_symmetry.space_group_name_H-M   'P 1'
#
loop_
_entity.id
_entity.type
_entity.pdbx_description
1 polymer ?
#
loop_
_entity_poly.entity_id
_entity_poly.type
_entity_poly.pdbx_seq_one_letter_code
_entity_poly.pdbx_strand_id
1 'polypeptide(L)' 'MENQQTIVEKYIEQMTPEEKIAYNIAKKNLESSFDIEKSIGFLEFKKKQSQI' A
#
# COMPACT_ATOMS: atom_id res chain seq x y z
N MET A 1 -4.50 19.35 10.04
CA MET A 1 -5.04 18.02 10.41
C MET A 1 -4.43 17.03 9.43
N GLU A 2 -3.28 16.45 9.77
CA GLU A 2 -2.62 15.48 8.89
C GLU A 2 -3.18 14.10 9.19
N ASN A 3 -4.20 13.74 8.41
CA ASN A 3 -4.98 12.52 8.59
C ASN A 3 -4.13 11.28 8.26
N GLN A 4 -4.15 10.30 9.16
CA GLN A 4 -3.46 9.00 9.03
C GLN A 4 -3.95 8.16 7.83
N GLN A 5 -5.02 8.57 7.13
CA GLN A 5 -5.45 7.98 5.85
C GLN A 5 -4.44 8.17 4.69
N THR A 6 -3.41 9.00 4.86
CA THR A 6 -2.58 9.50 3.75
C THR A 6 -1.39 8.62 3.31
N ILE A 7 -0.87 7.70 4.13
CA ILE A 7 0.36 6.95 3.76
C ILE A 7 0.05 5.79 2.81
N VAL A 8 -1.06 5.10 3.04
CA VAL A 8 -1.55 4.04 2.15
C VAL A 8 -1.91 4.62 0.79
N GLU A 9 -2.59 5.77 0.76
CA GLU A 9 -2.93 6.47 -0.48
C GLU A 9 -1.66 6.89 -1.24
N LYS A 10 -0.68 7.52 -0.58
CA LYS A 10 0.62 7.84 -1.18
C LYS A 10 1.34 6.61 -1.73
N TYR A 11 1.27 5.49 -1.02
CA TYR A 11 1.86 4.22 -1.45
C TYR A 11 1.17 3.68 -2.71
N ILE A 12 -0.16 3.79 -2.80
CA ILE A 12 -0.92 3.37 -3.99
C ILE A 12 -0.72 4.36 -5.15
N GLU A 13 -0.59 5.66 -4.88
CA GLU A 13 -0.38 6.68 -5.91
C GLU A 13 0.95 6.50 -6.64
N GLN A 14 2.03 6.23 -5.90
CA GLN A 14 3.36 6.02 -6.48
C GLN A 14 3.50 4.69 -7.25
N MET A 15 2.53 3.76 -7.11
CA MET A 15 2.57 2.49 -7.84
C MET A 15 2.47 2.73 -9.34
N THR A 16 3.26 1.96 -10.06
CA THR A 16 3.14 1.81 -11.51
C THR A 16 1.79 1.21 -11.91
N PRO A 17 1.36 1.36 -13.18
CA PRO A 17 0.13 0.73 -13.66
C PRO A 17 0.10 -0.79 -13.43
N GLU A 18 1.24 -1.46 -13.59
CA GLU A 18 1.39 -2.90 -13.39
C GLU A 18 1.18 -3.30 -11.91
N GLU A 19 1.78 -2.55 -10.99
CA GLU A 19 1.60 -2.75 -9.55
C GLU A 19 0.15 -2.50 -9.11
N LYS A 20 -0.53 -1.50 -9.69
CA LYS A 20 -1.95 -1.24 -9.43
C LYS A 20 -2.83 -2.40 -9.89
N ILE A 21 -2.50 -3.05 -11.01
CA ILE A 21 -3.20 -4.24 -11.49
C ILE A 21 -2.99 -5.39 -10.50
N ALA A 22 -1.74 -5.66 -10.11
CA ALA A 22 -1.42 -6.71 -9.12
C ALA A 22 -2.12 -6.47 -7.78
N TYR A 23 -2.13 -5.23 -7.29
CA TYR A 23 -2.85 -4.81 -6.09
C TYR A 23 -4.35 -5.12 -6.19
N ASN A 24 -4.99 -4.76 -7.30
CA ASN A 24 -6.41 -5.01 -7.51
C ASN A 24 -6.74 -6.50 -7.61
N ILE A 25 -5.87 -7.31 -8.24
CA ILE A 25 -6.01 -8.76 -8.29
C ILE A 25 -5.91 -9.36 -6.88
N ALA A 26 -4.91 -8.96 -6.10
CA ALA A 26 -4.75 -9.43 -4.72
C ALA A 26 -5.94 -9.04 -3.85
N LYS A 27 -6.38 -7.78 -3.93
CA LYS A 27 -7.55 -7.27 -3.20
C LYS A 27 -8.83 -8.01 -3.57
N LYS A 28 -9.03 -8.32 -4.85
CA LYS A 28 -10.19 -9.08 -5.33
C LYS A 28 -10.16 -10.54 -4.88
N ASN A 29 -8.99 -11.18 -4.91
CA ASN A 29 -8.87 -12.60 -4.59
C ASN A 29 -8.86 -12.88 -3.08
N LEU A 30 -8.36 -11.95 -2.28
CA LEU A 30 -8.23 -12.10 -0.82
C LEU A 30 -9.36 -11.41 -0.05
N GLU A 31 -10.12 -10.52 -0.70
CA GLU A 31 -11.27 -9.79 -0.15
C GLU A 31 -11.00 -9.23 1.25
N SER A 32 -11.72 -9.69 2.27
CA SER A 32 -11.57 -9.26 3.66
C SER A 32 -10.27 -9.71 4.32
N SER A 33 -9.58 -10.70 3.74
CA SER A 33 -8.26 -11.16 4.19
C SER A 33 -7.12 -10.30 3.64
N PHE A 34 -7.41 -9.40 2.68
CA PHE A 34 -6.41 -8.50 2.15
C PHE A 34 -6.13 -7.34 3.13
N ASP A 35 -4.87 -7.21 3.53
CA ASP A 35 -4.41 -6.11 4.37
C ASP A 35 -3.13 -5.52 3.78
N ILE A 36 -3.26 -4.34 3.15
CA ILE A 36 -2.13 -3.65 2.52
C ILE A 36 -1.09 -3.23 3.55
N GLU A 37 -1.50 -2.91 4.78
CA GLU A 37 -0.60 -2.42 5.82
C GLU A 37 0.34 -3.51 6.33
N LYS A 38 -0.06 -4.77 6.15
CA LYS A 38 0.75 -5.96 6.45
C LYS A 38 1.53 -6.49 5.24
N SER A 39 1.35 -5.89 4.07
CA SER A 39 2.11 -6.29 2.89
C SER A 39 3.59 -5.91 3.04
N ILE A 40 4.48 -6.78 2.57
CA ILE A 40 5.93 -6.56 2.66
C ILE A 40 6.32 -5.24 1.99
N GLY A 41 5.78 -4.96 0.80
CA GLY A 41 6.08 -3.72 0.07
C GLY A 41 5.65 -2.45 0.82
N PHE A 42 4.49 -2.45 1.47
CA PHE A 42 4.07 -1.31 2.29
C PHE A 42 4.92 -1.15 3.55
N LEU A 43 5.28 -2.25 4.22
CA LEU A 43 6.16 -2.22 5.38
C LEU A 43 7.55 -1.66 5.03
N GLU A 44 8.10 -2.03 3.89
CA GLU A 44 9.36 -1.48 3.38
C GLU A 44 9.23 0.00 3.01
N PHE A 45 8.14 0.40 2.38
CA PHE A 45 7.87 1.80 2.08
C PHE A 45 7.77 2.65 3.35
N LYS A 46 7.06 2.15 4.36
CA LYS A 46 6.94 2.81 5.66
C LYS A 46 8.30 2.95 6.35
N LYS A 47 9.13 1.91 6.31
CA LYS A 47 10.52 1.97 6.82
C LYS A 47 11.35 3.03 6.12
N LYS A 48 11.26 3.15 4.79
CA LYS A 48 11.95 4.19 4.02
C LYS A 48 11.51 5.61 4.40
N GLN A 49 10.21 5.82 4.67
CA GLN A 49 9.72 7.12 5.13
C GLN A 49 10.11 7.46 6.56
N SER A 50 10.24 6.48 7.46
CA SER A 50 10.65 6.70 8.85
C SER A 50 12.17 6.85 9.05
N GLN A 51 12.98 6.75 7.99
CA GLN A 51 14.44 6.90 8.04
C GLN A 51 14.95 8.30 7.63
N ILE A 52 14.06 9.30 7.60
CA ILE A 52 14.40 10.72 7.36
C ILE A 52 14.21 11.51 8.66
#